data_AF-A0A1C5IRQ0-F1
#
_entry.id   AF-A0A1C5IRQ0-F1
#
_cell.length_a   1.000
_cell.length_b   1.000
_cell.length_c   1.000
_cell.angle_alpha   90.00
_cell.angle_beta   90.00
_cell.angle_gamma   90.00
#
_symmetry.space_group_name_H-M   'P 1'
#
loop_
_entity.id
_entity.type
_entity.pdbx_description
1 polymer ?
#
loop_
_entity_poly.entity_id
_entity_poly.type
_entity_poly.pdbx_seq_one_letter_code
_entity_poly.pdbx_strand_id
1 'polypeptide(L)'
;MGPLDRGVLHLLDADRTLLRSLPNPLTPQEQARIRDARPAGPPPTPATQPLRVERRVSSRGVLVIAGQKIHVGIGHAGRTLTVEDADTTFRVHDGDQFLTEVPQRAVRSNLI
;
A
#
# COMPACT_ATOMS: atom_id res chain seq x y z
N MET A 1 19.16 20.34 4.18
CA MET A 1 17.83 20.93 4.42
C MET A 1 16.91 20.42 3.32
N GLY A 2 16.29 19.26 3.52
CA GLY A 2 15.47 18.61 2.49
C GLY A 2 14.13 19.32 2.35
N PRO A 3 13.58 19.48 1.14
CA PRO A 3 12.33 20.18 0.93
C PRO A 3 11.21 19.40 1.62
N LEU A 4 10.39 20.12 2.40
CA LEU A 4 9.07 19.63 2.80
C LEU A 4 8.33 19.27 1.51
N ASP A 5 7.83 18.04 1.44
CA ASP A 5 7.01 17.54 0.35
C ASP A 5 5.73 18.39 0.31
N ARG A 6 5.79 19.53 -0.40
CA ARG A 6 4.82 20.63 -0.32
C ARG A 6 3.42 20.24 -0.80
N GLY A 7 3.29 19.05 -1.37
CA GLY A 7 2.04 18.50 -1.89
C GLY A 7 1.56 17.21 -1.24
N VAL A 8 2.22 16.69 -0.20
CA VAL A 8 1.85 15.39 0.38
C VAL A 8 1.48 15.51 1.87
N LEU A 9 0.35 14.91 2.23
CA LEU A 9 -0.09 14.69 3.60
C LEU A 9 0.24 13.24 4.00
N HIS A 10 1.04 13.07 5.06
CA HIS A 10 1.33 11.77 5.64
C HIS A 10 0.45 11.53 6.87
N LEU A 11 -0.31 10.44 6.85
CA LEU A 11 -1.04 9.92 8.00
C LEU A 11 -0.15 8.93 8.73
N LEU A 12 0.11 9.17 10.00
CA LEU A 12 0.98 8.35 10.85
C LEU A 12 0.18 7.78 12.02
N ASP A 13 0.62 6.65 12.55
CA ASP A 13 0.16 6.16 13.86
C ASP A 13 0.88 6.87 15.02
N ALA A 14 0.60 6.43 16.25
CA ALA A 14 1.22 6.97 17.46
C ALA A 14 2.75 6.78 17.50
N ASP A 15 3.26 5.74 16.84
CA ASP A 15 4.68 5.35 16.81
C ASP A 15 5.43 5.95 15.61
N ARG A 16 4.77 6.82 14.83
CA ARG A 16 5.27 7.45 13.59
C ARG A 16 5.50 6.46 12.43
N THR A 17 4.79 5.34 12.42
CA THR A 17 4.73 4.46 11.25
C THR A 17 3.83 5.09 10.18
N LEU A 18 4.26 5.05 8.92
CA LEU A 18 3.47 5.57 7.81
C LEU A 18 2.24 4.69 7.55
N LEU A 19 1.04 5.25 7.74
CA LEU A 19 -0.23 4.60 7.41
C LEU A 19 -0.63 4.87 5.97
N ARG A 20 -0.47 6.12 5.51
CA ARG A 20 -0.89 6.55 4.17
C ARG A 20 -0.23 7.86 3.74
N SER A 21 0.05 7.99 2.44
CA SER A 21 0.37 9.26 1.78
C SER A 21 -0.78 9.68 0.88
N LEU A 22 -1.15 10.96 0.96
CA LEU A 22 -2.24 11.56 0.20
C LEU A 22 -1.78 12.89 -0.42
N PRO A 23 -2.44 13.37 -1.49
CA PRO A 23 -2.33 14.78 -1.87
C PRO A 23 -2.70 15.66 -0.67
N ASN A 24 -1.92 16.70 -0.42
CA ASN A 24 -2.20 17.65 0.65
C ASN A 24 -3.44 18.47 0.28
N PRO A 25 -4.55 18.37 1.03
CA PRO A 25 -5.78 19.07 0.70
C PRO A 25 -5.72 20.57 1.05
N LEU A 26 -4.70 21.01 1.80
CA LEU A 26 -4.59 22.38 2.28
C LEU A 26 -3.87 23.26 1.26
N THR A 27 -4.50 24.37 0.91
CA THR A 27 -3.85 25.44 0.14
C THR A 27 -2.71 26.08 0.94
N PRO A 28 -1.72 26.71 0.29
CA PRO A 28 -0.64 27.41 0.99
C PRO A 28 -1.14 28.48 1.98
N GLN A 29 -2.27 29.12 1.70
CA GLN A 29 -2.86 30.12 2.59
C GLN A 29 -3.48 29.49 3.85
N GLU A 30 -4.09 28.32 3.73
CA GLU A 30 -4.63 27.57 4.87
C GLU A 30 -3.50 27.01 5.73
N GLN A 31 -2.43 26.50 5.09
CA GLN A 31 -1.23 26.04 5.79
C GLN A 31 -0.60 27.16 6.64
N ALA A 32 -0.54 28.38 6.12
CA ALA A 32 0.00 29.54 6.84
C ALA A 32 -0.82 29.94 8.08
N ARG A 33 -2.07 29.50 8.20
CA ARG A 33 -2.94 29.78 9.35
C ARG A 33 -2.89 28.70 10.44
N ILE A 34 -2.18 27.60 10.21
CA ILE A 34 -2.02 26.53 11.20
C ILE A 34 -1.21 27.07 12.37
N ARG A 35 -1.87 27.23 13.52
CA ARG A 35 -1.21 27.61 14.76
C ARG A 35 -0.33 26.46 15.25
N ASP A 36 0.81 26.81 15.83
CA ASP A 36 1.78 25.85 16.37
C ASP A 36 2.34 24.86 15.32
N ALA A 37 2.27 25.24 14.04
CA ALA A 37 2.92 24.51 12.97
C ALA A 37 4.43 24.47 13.23
N ARG A 38 4.99 23.26 13.23
CA ARG A 38 6.44 23.02 13.33
C ARG A 38 6.92 22.24 12.11
N PRO A 39 8.22 22.32 11.76
CA PRO A 39 8.79 21.47 10.73
C PRO A 39 8.42 20.01 10.96
N ALA A 40 8.17 19.27 9.87
CA ALA A 40 7.98 17.83 9.95
C ALA A 40 9.16 17.19 10.71
N GLY A 41 8.88 16.16 11.50
CA GLY A 41 9.93 15.36 12.15
C GLY A 41 10.76 14.58 11.12
N PRO A 42 11.65 13.67 11.59
CA PRO A 42 12.30 12.71 10.71
C PRO A 42 11.27 11.98 9.82
N PRO A 43 11.68 11.53 8.61
CA PRO A 43 10.81 10.75 7.75
C PRO A 43 10.13 9.60 8.51
N PRO A 44 8.85 9.32 8.24
CA PRO A 44 8.14 8.26 8.94
C PRO A 44 8.76 6.90 8.67
N THR A 45 8.68 6.01 9.65
CA THR A 45 9.17 4.64 9.51
C THR A 45 8.25 3.91 8.51
N PRO A 46 8.78 3.31 7.44
CA PRO A 46 7.97 2.45 6.58
C PRO A 46 7.45 1.25 7.38
N ALA A 47 6.24 0.77 7.07
CA ALA A 47 5.71 -0.40 7.74
C ALA A 47 6.65 -1.60 7.53
N THR A 48 7.15 -2.18 8.62
CA THR A 48 8.16 -3.26 8.58
C THR A 48 7.57 -4.61 8.19
N GLN A 49 6.25 -4.77 8.29
CA GLN A 49 5.57 -6.03 7.99
C GLN A 49 4.89 -5.95 6.63
N PRO A 50 5.08 -6.95 5.76
CA PRO A 50 4.41 -6.99 4.49
C PRO A 50 2.91 -7.11 4.70
N LEU A 51 2.13 -6.27 4.03
CA LEU A 51 0.69 -6.21 4.19
C LEU A 51 0.07 -7.53 3.69
N ARG A 52 -0.67 -8.22 4.55
CA ARG A 52 -1.38 -9.45 4.19
C ARG A 52 -2.86 -9.19 4.01
N VAL A 53 -3.42 -9.64 2.88
CA VAL A 53 -4.84 -9.53 2.56
C VAL A 53 -5.39 -10.86 2.07
N GLU A 54 -6.63 -11.16 2.43
CA GLU A 54 -7.32 -12.34 1.91
C GLU A 54 -8.07 -12.02 0.62
N ARG A 55 -7.98 -12.92 -0.37
CA ARG A 55 -8.75 -12.84 -1.61
C ARG A 55 -9.33 -14.18 -2.01
N ARG A 56 -10.61 -14.15 -2.39
CA ARG A 56 -11.28 -15.30 -3.00
C ARG A 56 -10.88 -15.45 -4.45
N VAL A 57 -10.47 -16.65 -4.82
CA VAL A 57 -10.16 -17.03 -6.21
C VAL A 57 -11.48 -17.20 -6.97
N SER A 58 -11.57 -16.55 -8.12
CA SER A 58 -12.70 -16.70 -9.04
C SER A 58 -12.80 -18.14 -9.59
N SER A 59 -13.94 -18.48 -10.18
CA SER A 59 -14.15 -19.78 -10.85
C SER A 59 -13.17 -20.07 -11.98
N ARG A 60 -12.48 -19.05 -12.52
CA ARG A 60 -11.45 -19.18 -13.55
C ARG A 60 -10.02 -19.29 -12.99
N GLY A 61 -9.85 -19.38 -11.67
CA GLY A 61 -8.52 -19.50 -11.07
C GLY A 61 -7.74 -18.18 -10.99
N VAL A 62 -8.46 -17.06 -10.91
CA VAL A 62 -7.87 -15.70 -10.87
C VAL A 62 -8.29 -14.98 -9.60
N LEU A 63 -7.36 -14.28 -8.97
CA LEU A 63 -7.61 -13.28 -7.92
C LEU A 63 -7.11 -11.89 -8.37
N VAL A 64 -7.63 -10.83 -7.75
CA VAL A 64 -7.26 -9.44 -8.08
C VAL A 64 -6.74 -8.72 -6.85
N ILE A 65 -5.57 -8.10 -6.97
CA ILE A 65 -4.89 -7.29 -5.94
C ILE A 65 -4.40 -6.02 -6.59
N ALA A 66 -4.66 -4.85 -5.99
CA ALA A 66 -4.22 -3.55 -6.51
C ALA A 66 -4.54 -3.33 -8.02
N GLY A 67 -5.66 -3.88 -8.51
CA GLY A 67 -6.04 -3.85 -9.93
C GLY A 67 -5.27 -4.81 -10.85
N GLN A 68 -4.28 -5.53 -10.32
CA GLN A 68 -3.53 -6.58 -11.02
C GLN A 68 -4.24 -7.94 -10.88
N LYS A 69 -4.44 -8.62 -12.01
CA LYS A 69 -4.94 -9.99 -12.05
C LYS A 69 -3.77 -10.96 -11.82
N ILE A 70 -3.97 -11.93 -10.92
CA ILE A 70 -3.00 -12.97 -10.60
C ILE A 70 -3.65 -14.33 -10.90
N HIS A 71 -3.06 -15.09 -11.82
CA HIS A 71 -3.51 -16.44 -12.16
C HIS A 71 -2.88 -17.44 -11.19
N VAL A 72 -3.70 -18.05 -10.34
CA VAL A 72 -3.27 -19.10 -9.39
C VAL A 72 -3.70 -20.50 -9.86
N GLY A 73 -4.54 -20.57 -10.88
CA GLY A 73 -5.01 -21.82 -11.48
C GLY A 73 -6.39 -22.24 -11.01
N ILE A 74 -7.13 -22.92 -11.89
CA ILE A 74 -8.52 -23.34 -11.63
C ILE A 74 -8.64 -24.32 -10.46
N GLY A 75 -7.56 -25.04 -10.14
CA GLY A 75 -7.50 -25.93 -8.98
C GLY A 75 -7.79 -25.23 -7.66
N HIS A 76 -7.54 -23.92 -7.54
CA HIS A 76 -7.82 -23.10 -6.36
C HIS A 76 -9.14 -22.33 -6.44
N ALA A 77 -9.98 -22.57 -7.46
CA ALA A 77 -11.25 -21.87 -7.62
C ALA A 77 -12.12 -21.93 -6.35
N GLY A 78 -12.64 -20.78 -5.92
CA GLY A 78 -13.48 -20.66 -4.74
C GLY A 78 -12.74 -20.77 -3.39
N ARG A 79 -11.42 -20.98 -3.38
CA ARG A 79 -10.61 -20.87 -2.15
C ARG A 79 -10.34 -19.40 -1.82
N THR A 80 -10.15 -19.11 -0.54
CA THR A 80 -9.64 -17.83 -0.06
C THR A 80 -8.15 -17.99 0.19
N LEU A 81 -7.34 -17.20 -0.50
CA LEU A 81 -5.88 -17.22 -0.43
C LEU A 81 -5.37 -15.95 0.24
N THR A 82 -4.25 -16.06 0.93
CA THR A 82 -3.55 -14.92 1.52
C THR A 82 -2.59 -14.36 0.49
N VAL A 83 -2.64 -13.05 0.25
CA VAL A 83 -1.66 -12.34 -0.56
C VAL A 83 -0.87 -11.39 0.33
N GLU A 84 0.43 -11.58 0.33
CA GLU A 84 1.42 -10.74 1.01
C GLU A 84 2.02 -9.75 0.01
N ASP A 85 1.95 -8.46 0.35
CA ASP A 85 2.59 -7.34 -0.35
C ASP A 85 4.05 -7.23 0.13
N ALA A 86 4.96 -7.83 -0.63
CA ALA A 86 6.39 -7.88 -0.33
C ALA A 86 7.15 -6.90 -1.24
N ASP A 87 7.17 -5.62 -0.86
CA ASP A 87 7.86 -4.47 -1.49
C ASP A 87 7.64 -4.27 -3.00
N THR A 88 8.09 -5.23 -3.81
CA THR A 88 8.02 -5.22 -5.28
C THR A 88 7.31 -6.44 -5.86
N THR A 89 6.89 -7.39 -5.02
CA THR A 89 6.17 -8.60 -5.42
C THR A 89 4.92 -8.83 -4.58
N PHE A 90 3.96 -9.55 -5.13
CA PHE A 90 2.86 -10.16 -4.40
C PHE A 90 3.15 -11.64 -4.22
N ARG A 91 3.22 -12.13 -2.99
CA ARG A 91 3.36 -13.56 -2.66
C ARG A 91 2.00 -14.12 -2.28
N VAL A 92 1.59 -15.19 -2.93
CA VAL A 92 0.29 -15.83 -2.72
C VAL A 92 0.47 -17.12 -1.96
N HIS A 93 -0.32 -17.30 -0.91
CA HIS A 93 -0.29 -18.44 0.00
C HIS A 93 -1.68 -19.08 0.16
N ASP A 94 -1.70 -20.40 0.29
CA ASP A 94 -2.86 -21.20 0.74
C ASP A 94 -2.57 -21.69 2.16
N GLY A 95 -3.05 -20.97 3.17
CA GLY A 95 -2.55 -21.12 4.55
C GLY A 95 -1.05 -20.80 4.62
N ASP A 96 -0.25 -21.76 5.10
CA ASP A 96 1.21 -21.64 5.17
C ASP A 96 1.92 -22.04 3.86
N GLN A 97 1.19 -22.64 2.91
CA GLN A 97 1.77 -23.10 1.65
C GLN A 97 1.96 -21.92 0.69
N PHE A 98 3.20 -21.66 0.29
CA PHE A 98 3.50 -20.73 -0.81
C PHE A 98 3.06 -21.32 -2.16
N LEU A 99 2.30 -20.55 -2.94
CA LEU A 99 1.83 -20.94 -4.27
C LEU A 99 2.62 -20.27 -5.39
N THR A 100 2.75 -18.94 -5.33
CA THR A 100 3.39 -18.17 -6.39
C THR A 100 3.80 -16.79 -5.90
N GLU A 101 4.80 -16.20 -6.57
CA GLU A 101 5.22 -14.82 -6.40
C GLU A 101 5.15 -14.14 -7.76
N VAL A 102 4.51 -12.96 -7.79
CA VAL A 102 4.38 -12.18 -9.02
C VAL A 102 4.89 -10.77 -8.79
N PRO A 103 5.58 -10.15 -9.75
CA PRO A 103 5.99 -8.76 -9.63
C PRO A 103 4.75 -7.86 -9.52
N GLN A 104 4.80 -6.90 -8.62
CA GLN A 104 3.77 -5.87 -8.54
C GLN A 104 3.89 -4.98 -9.76
N ARG A 105 2.76 -4.72 -10.39
CA ARG A 105 2.70 -3.69 -11.42
C ARG A 105 2.75 -2.34 -10.71
N ALA A 106 3.77 -1.54 -11.04
CA ALA A 106 3.86 -0.16 -10.58
C ALA A 106 2.51 0.54 -10.86
N VAL A 107 1.83 0.92 -9.79
CA VAL A 107 0.62 1.72 -9.89
C VAL A 107 1.09 3.08 -10.39
N ARG A 108 0.62 3.51 -11.57
CA ARG A 108 0.82 4.89 -11.99
C ARG A 108 0.03 5.76 -11.02
N SER A 109 0.73 6.33 -10.05
CA SER A 109 0.20 7.40 -9.22
C SER A 109 -0.15 8.54 -10.17
N ASN A 110 -1.42 8.68 -10.55
CA ASN A 110 -1.91 9.91 -11.16
C ASN A 110 -1.89 10.98 -10.07
N LEU A 111 -0.73 11.60 -9.92
CA LEU A 111 -0.58 12.85 -9.20
C LEU A 111 -1.19 13.94 -10.09
N ILE A 112 -2.40 14.37 -9.74
CA ILE A 112 -3.02 15.62 -10.21
C ILE A 112 -2.84 16.68 -9.13
#